data_AF-A0A7X9XGI6-F1
#
_entry.id   AF-A0A7X9XGI6-F1
#
_cell.length_a   1.000
_cell.length_b   1.000
_cell.length_c   1.000
_cell.angle_alpha   90.00
_cell.angle_beta   90.00
_cell.angle_gamma   90.00
#
_symmetry.space_group_name_H-M   'P 1'
#
loop_
_entity.id
_entity.type
_entity.pdbx_description
1 polymer ?
#
loop_
_entity_poly.entity_id
_entity_poly.type
_entity_poly.pdbx_seq_one_letter_code
_entity_poly.pdbx_strand_id
1 'polypeptide(L)'
;MYCRNCGVKIDDDSKFCNICGEQVNIINNLGDTQEIIIPKVDFTYDNIYDDENEDYICEKSNLDTKEIRAVKDFIKKYSSRIILILSGIIIGVIITIATVKLSMGLEKTSSSSELTNKSNNIELADTQKQTNEKIVSSSDESNISDNTSETEAKKEIDDKKDTNIKKESKVNAENNNPNNIPSDGQINYISDSLKDGNIKFAYPSFFNISDKTNEYINLKTNNSDASISITSSNNLPSGSKNAKEKYNSTIDKLKQENAEIGYKNLSKRESVVTWRKDGLVYYQCNRYDNKGTKCDSFVVSYPDSQEHYYYDIIQYIYDNFSTSSDLK
;
A
#
# COMPACT_ATOMS: atom_id res chain seq x y z
N MET A 1 -17.34 -34.19 -0.50
CA MET A 1 -16.37 -33.05 -0.56
C MET A 1 -17.08 -31.72 -0.88
N TYR A 2 -16.42 -30.56 -0.91
CA TYR A 2 -17.02 -29.26 -1.26
C TYR A 2 -16.33 -28.63 -2.47
N CYS A 3 -17.09 -27.95 -3.33
CA CYS A 3 -16.55 -27.25 -4.49
C CYS A 3 -15.71 -26.03 -4.06
N ARG A 4 -14.47 -25.92 -4.53
CA ARG A 4 -13.60 -24.77 -4.24
C ARG A 4 -14.03 -23.47 -4.93
N ASN A 5 -14.85 -23.57 -5.99
CA ASN A 5 -15.32 -22.40 -6.73
C ASN A 5 -16.64 -21.88 -6.15
N CYS A 6 -17.60 -22.76 -5.83
CA CYS A 6 -18.94 -22.32 -5.43
C CYS A 6 -19.41 -22.82 -4.05
N GLY A 7 -18.57 -23.51 -3.27
CA GLY A 7 -18.89 -23.93 -1.89
C GLY A 7 -19.91 -25.07 -1.74
N VAL A 8 -20.57 -25.53 -2.81
CA VAL A 8 -21.61 -26.57 -2.73
C VAL A 8 -21.01 -27.94 -2.42
N LYS A 9 -21.73 -28.72 -1.58
CA LYS A 9 -21.38 -30.11 -1.27
C LYS A 9 -21.53 -30.99 -2.52
N ILE A 10 -20.47 -31.71 -2.86
CA ILE A 10 -20.39 -32.62 -4.01
C ILE A 10 -20.15 -34.04 -3.50
N ASP A 11 -20.71 -35.03 -4.22
CA ASP A 11 -20.44 -36.45 -4.00
C ASP A 11 -18.96 -36.77 -4.19
N ASP A 12 -18.43 -37.71 -3.39
CA ASP A 12 -17.00 -38.01 -3.34
C ASP A 12 -16.43 -38.64 -4.63
N ASP A 13 -17.31 -39.12 -5.53
CA ASP A 13 -16.94 -39.66 -6.85
C ASP A 13 -17.11 -38.66 -8.01
N SER A 14 -17.59 -37.45 -7.73
CA SER A 14 -17.87 -36.45 -8.76
C SER A 14 -16.60 -35.79 -9.29
N LYS A 15 -16.36 -35.90 -10.61
CA LYS A 15 -15.23 -35.26 -11.30
C LYS A 15 -15.42 -33.76 -11.56
N PHE A 16 -16.66 -33.29 -11.52
CA PHE A 16 -17.04 -31.91 -11.79
C PHE A 16 -18.10 -31.47 -10.78
N CYS A 17 -18.12 -30.18 -10.45
CA CYS A 17 -19.23 -29.61 -9.70
C CYS A 17 -20.49 -29.57 -10.58
N ASN A 18 -21.58 -30.17 -10.11
CA ASN A 18 -22.87 -30.16 -10.78
C ASN A 18 -23.57 -28.78 -10.80
N ILE A 19 -23.06 -27.81 -10.04
CA ILE A 19 -23.59 -26.44 -10.01
C ILE A 19 -22.80 -25.49 -10.91
N CYS A 20 -21.48 -25.40 -10.74
CA CYS A 20 -20.66 -24.42 -11.47
C CYS A 20 -19.82 -25.01 -12.62
N GLY A 21 -19.75 -26.34 -12.75
CA GLY A 21 -18.98 -27.01 -13.80
C GLY A 21 -17.47 -27.11 -13.56
N GLU A 22 -16.95 -26.56 -12.45
CA GLU A 22 -15.52 -26.61 -12.12
C GLU A 22 -15.03 -28.06 -11.94
N GLN A 23 -13.83 -28.38 -12.44
CA GLN A 23 -13.22 -29.68 -12.21
C GLN A 23 -12.83 -29.86 -10.75
N VAL A 24 -13.23 -30.99 -10.20
CA VAL A 24 -12.85 -31.39 -8.85
C VAL A 24 -11.55 -32.17 -8.99
N ASN A 25 -10.42 -31.53 -8.70
CA ASN A 25 -9.11 -32.19 -8.74
C ASN A 25 -9.02 -33.19 -7.58
N ILE A 26 -9.43 -34.43 -7.82
CA ILE A 26 -9.33 -35.53 -6.86
C ILE A 26 -7.87 -35.98 -6.83
N ILE A 27 -7.08 -35.40 -5.94
CA ILE A 27 -5.74 -35.91 -5.62
C ILE A 27 -5.92 -37.12 -4.68
N ASN A 28 -6.50 -38.20 -5.19
CA ASN A 28 -6.52 -39.47 -4.47
C ASN A 28 -5.91 -40.53 -5.37
N ASN A 29 -4.61 -40.77 -5.18
CA ASN A 29 -4.04 -42.12 -5.10
C ASN A 29 -2.59 -42.01 -4.59
N LEU A 30 -2.43 -42.16 -3.26
CA LEU A 30 -1.22 -42.76 -2.71
C LEU A 30 -1.26 -44.25 -3.09
N GLY A 31 -0.38 -44.71 -3.99
CA GLY A 31 -0.32 -46.15 -4.28
C GLY A 31 0.68 -46.62 -5.33
N ASP A 32 1.02 -45.82 -6.34
CA ASP A 32 1.99 -46.22 -7.36
C ASP A 32 3.11 -45.21 -7.49
N THR A 33 4.29 -45.56 -6.97
CA THR A 33 5.57 -44.95 -7.30
C THR A 33 5.85 -45.13 -8.79
N GLN A 34 5.41 -44.19 -9.61
CA GLN A 34 6.17 -43.80 -10.78
C GLN A 34 6.97 -42.56 -10.42
N GLU A 35 8.28 -42.69 -10.52
CA GLU A 35 9.26 -41.63 -10.38
C GLU A 35 8.98 -40.59 -11.47
N ILE A 36 8.13 -39.62 -11.16
CA ILE A 36 7.98 -38.42 -11.97
C ILE A 36 9.30 -37.68 -11.82
N ILE A 37 10.13 -37.74 -12.86
CA ILE A 37 11.27 -36.84 -13.04
C ILE A 37 10.68 -35.43 -13.13
N ILE A 38 10.56 -34.76 -11.98
CA ILE A 38 10.32 -33.33 -11.93
C ILE A 38 11.63 -32.71 -12.43
N PRO A 39 11.67 -32.04 -13.58
CA PRO A 39 12.86 -31.30 -13.96
C PRO A 39 13.12 -30.29 -12.84
N LYS A 40 14.31 -30.38 -12.24
CA LYS A 40 14.85 -29.31 -11.40
C LYS A 40 14.86 -28.05 -12.26
N VAL A 41 13.85 -27.21 -12.08
CA VAL A 41 13.88 -25.83 -12.55
C VAL A 41 14.68 -25.09 -11.50
N ASP A 42 15.97 -24.91 -11.76
CA ASP A 42 16.79 -23.95 -11.03
C ASP A 42 16.20 -22.56 -11.29
N PHE A 43 15.44 -22.06 -10.31
CA PHE A 43 15.08 -20.65 -10.26
C PHE A 43 16.27 -19.87 -9.71
N THR A 44 17.30 -19.66 -10.54
CA THR A 44 18.22 -18.55 -10.33
C THR A 44 17.46 -17.27 -10.68
N TYR A 45 16.98 -16.60 -9.64
CA TYR A 45 16.32 -15.31 -9.76
C TYR A 45 17.38 -14.24 -9.99
N ASP A 46 17.69 -13.95 -11.25
CA ASP A 46 18.47 -12.77 -11.60
C ASP A 46 17.60 -11.53 -11.34
N ASN A 47 17.87 -10.88 -10.21
CA ASN A 47 17.39 -9.52 -9.94
C ASN A 47 18.10 -8.55 -10.91
N ILE A 48 17.54 -8.41 -12.11
CA ILE A 48 17.87 -7.29 -12.99
C ILE A 48 16.99 -6.12 -12.54
N TYR A 49 17.57 -5.26 -11.70
CA TYR A 49 17.12 -3.88 -11.58
C TYR A 49 17.54 -3.15 -12.86
N ASP A 50 16.64 -3.10 -13.84
CA ASP A 50 16.71 -2.07 -14.87
C ASP A 50 15.87 -0.88 -14.38
N ASP A 51 16.60 0.08 -13.82
CA ASP A 51 16.16 1.44 -13.65
C ASP A 51 16.02 2.09 -15.04
N GLU A 52 15.01 2.94 -15.16
CA GLU A 52 14.72 3.82 -16.29
C GLU A 52 14.02 3.21 -17.54
N ASN A 53 12.77 3.67 -17.72
CA ASN A 53 11.91 3.61 -18.90
C ASN A 53 11.24 2.28 -19.25
N GLU A 54 9.94 2.18 -18.92
CA GLU A 54 8.93 1.81 -19.91
C GLU A 54 7.50 2.08 -19.38
N ASP A 55 6.71 2.81 -20.17
CA ASP A 55 5.27 2.94 -20.03
C ASP A 55 4.61 1.56 -20.19
N TYR A 56 3.97 1.06 -19.14
CA TYR A 56 3.09 -0.11 -19.24
C TYR A 56 1.71 0.15 -18.67
N ILE A 57 0.74 -0.01 -19.58
CA ILE A 57 -0.69 -0.15 -19.34
C ILE A 57 -0.91 -1.47 -18.62
N CYS A 58 -1.51 -1.43 -17.43
CA CYS A 58 -1.98 -2.61 -16.71
C CYS A 58 -3.34 -3.02 -17.31
N GLU A 59 -3.34 -4.07 -18.12
CA GLU A 59 -4.55 -4.60 -18.76
C GLU A 59 -5.09 -5.79 -17.95
N LYS A 60 -6.29 -5.61 -17.40
CA LYS A 60 -7.07 -6.64 -16.70
C LYS A 60 -8.11 -7.16 -17.69
N SER A 61 -7.98 -8.40 -18.16
CA SER A 61 -9.10 -9.33 -18.45
C SER A 61 -8.60 -10.58 -19.17
N ASN A 62 -9.17 -11.73 -18.82
CA ASN A 62 -9.07 -12.98 -19.57
C ASN A 62 -9.90 -12.86 -20.86
N LEU A 63 -9.41 -12.12 -21.86
CA LEU A 63 -9.92 -12.20 -23.23
C LEU A 63 -8.97 -13.01 -24.10
N ASP A 64 -9.57 -13.84 -24.96
CA ASP A 64 -8.94 -14.85 -25.79
C ASP A 64 -7.67 -14.36 -26.49
N THR A 65 -6.54 -15.02 -26.19
CA THR A 65 -5.16 -14.59 -26.52
C THR A 65 -4.88 -14.44 -28.03
N LYS A 66 -5.81 -14.87 -28.89
CA LYS A 66 -5.70 -14.73 -30.34
C LYS A 66 -6.03 -13.33 -30.86
N GLU A 67 -7.02 -12.65 -30.29
CA GLU A 67 -7.41 -11.31 -30.78
C GLU A 67 -6.43 -10.22 -30.33
N ILE A 68 -5.87 -10.36 -29.11
CA ILE A 68 -4.86 -9.44 -28.57
C ILE A 68 -3.58 -9.43 -29.42
N ARG A 69 -3.18 -10.60 -29.97
CA ARG A 69 -2.00 -10.69 -30.84
C ARG A 69 -2.22 -9.94 -32.16
N ALA A 70 -3.41 -10.03 -32.75
CA ALA A 70 -3.76 -9.29 -33.96
C ALA A 70 -3.80 -7.77 -33.73
N VAL A 71 -4.29 -7.32 -32.58
CA VAL A 71 -4.32 -5.90 -32.22
C VAL A 71 -2.91 -5.36 -31.93
N LYS A 72 -2.05 -6.12 -31.24
CA LYS A 72 -0.64 -5.73 -31.01
C LYS A 72 0.12 -5.58 -32.32
N ASP A 73 -0.04 -6.51 -33.26
CA ASP A 73 0.62 -6.43 -34.57
C ASP A 73 0.06 -5.29 -35.42
N PHE A 74 -1.22 -4.97 -35.29
CA PHE A 74 -1.83 -3.80 -35.92
C PHE A 74 -1.26 -2.49 -35.36
N ILE A 75 -1.21 -2.33 -34.03
CA ILE A 75 -0.67 -1.13 -33.38
C ILE A 75 0.81 -0.94 -33.73
N LYS A 76 1.61 -2.01 -33.71
CA LYS A 76 3.04 -1.96 -34.06
C LYS A 76 3.27 -1.55 -35.51
N LYS A 77 2.37 -1.92 -36.43
CA LYS A 77 2.45 -1.56 -37.85
C LYS A 77 2.05 -0.10 -38.11
N TYR A 78 1.14 0.46 -37.33
CA TYR A 78 0.64 1.83 -37.51
C TYR A 78 1.41 2.87 -36.71
N SER A 79 2.02 2.52 -35.57
CA SER A 79 2.78 3.46 -34.73
C SER A 79 3.98 4.08 -35.48
N SER A 80 4.70 3.30 -36.28
CA SER A 80 5.83 3.81 -37.06
C SER A 80 5.42 4.86 -38.11
N ARG A 81 4.22 4.71 -38.71
CA ARG A 81 3.70 5.68 -39.69
C ARG A 81 3.17 6.95 -39.02
N ILE A 82 2.53 6.82 -37.86
CA ILE A 82 2.02 7.95 -37.09
C ILE A 82 3.17 8.84 -36.58
N ILE A 83 4.26 8.24 -36.12
CA ILE A 83 5.45 8.99 -35.66
C ILE A 83 6.06 9.81 -36.80
N LEU A 84 6.12 9.27 -38.03
CA LEU A 84 6.64 10.00 -39.20
C LEU A 84 5.74 11.17 -39.63
N ILE A 85 4.41 11.01 -39.50
CA ILE A 85 3.47 12.09 -39.82
C ILE A 85 3.59 13.22 -38.78
N LEU A 86 3.64 12.87 -37.50
CA LEU A 86 3.77 13.85 -36.42
C LEU A 86 5.11 14.61 -36.47
N SER A 87 6.21 13.92 -36.76
CA SER A 87 7.52 14.59 -36.92
C SER A 87 7.53 15.55 -38.11
N GLY A 88 6.88 15.21 -39.22
CA GLY A 88 6.70 16.10 -40.37
C GLY A 88 5.93 17.38 -40.04
N ILE A 89 4.86 17.29 -39.25
CA ILE A 89 4.08 18.45 -38.81
C ILE A 89 4.92 19.38 -37.94
N ILE A 90 5.66 18.82 -36.97
CA ILE A 90 6.52 19.61 -36.07
C ILE A 90 7.61 20.35 -36.85
N ILE A 91 8.27 19.68 -37.79
CA ILE A 91 9.30 20.29 -38.64
C ILE A 91 8.69 21.43 -39.49
N GLY A 92 7.49 21.23 -40.04
CA GLY A 92 6.79 22.26 -40.80
C GLY A 92 6.47 23.52 -40.00
N VAL A 93 6.06 23.37 -38.73
CA VAL A 93 5.81 24.49 -37.80
C VAL A 93 7.10 25.25 -37.47
N ILE A 94 8.21 24.55 -37.25
CA ILE A 94 9.51 25.19 -36.96
C ILE A 94 9.98 26.02 -38.16
N ILE A 95 9.86 25.49 -39.38
CA ILE A 95 10.24 26.20 -40.61
C ILE A 95 9.40 27.46 -40.78
N THR A 96 8.08 27.39 -40.58
CA THR A 96 7.20 28.56 -40.70
C THR A 96 7.55 29.64 -39.68
N ILE A 97 7.81 29.29 -38.41
CA ILE A 97 8.24 30.25 -37.38
C ILE A 97 9.57 30.94 -37.76
N ALA A 98 10.53 30.18 -38.31
CA ALA A 98 11.81 30.73 -38.75
C ALA A 98 11.65 31.73 -39.91
N THR A 99 10.79 31.42 -40.90
CA THR A 99 10.51 32.34 -42.02
C THR A 99 9.86 33.64 -41.58
N VAL A 100 8.92 33.59 -40.62
CA VAL A 100 8.26 34.80 -40.09
C VAL A 100 9.26 35.69 -39.35
N LYS A 101 10.15 35.12 -38.52
CA LYS A 101 11.20 35.88 -37.83
C LYS A 101 12.18 36.55 -38.79
N LEU A 102 12.56 35.88 -39.87
CA LEU A 102 13.41 36.47 -40.92
C LEU A 102 12.73 37.64 -41.63
N SER A 103 11.43 37.55 -41.90
CA SER A 103 10.68 38.66 -42.51
C SER A 103 10.50 39.88 -41.59
N MET A 104 10.43 39.68 -40.27
CA MET A 104 10.28 40.77 -39.30
C MET A 104 11.61 41.41 -38.87
N GLY A 105 12.74 40.75 -39.12
CA GLY A 105 14.07 41.21 -38.69
C GLY A 105 14.73 42.26 -39.58
N LEU A 106 14.17 42.58 -40.74
CA LEU A 106 14.81 43.44 -41.74
C LEU A 106 14.45 44.94 -41.66
N GLU A 107 13.61 45.37 -40.72
CA GLU A 107 13.14 46.77 -40.65
C GLU A 107 13.76 47.64 -39.54
N LYS A 108 14.78 47.19 -38.81
CA LYS A 108 15.40 48.04 -37.77
C LYS A 108 16.92 48.08 -37.82
N THR A 109 17.43 48.76 -38.84
CA THR A 109 18.71 49.48 -38.73
C THR A 109 18.57 50.87 -39.34
N SER A 110 18.06 51.82 -38.57
CA SER A 110 18.44 53.23 -38.71
C SER A 110 18.14 53.97 -37.41
N SER A 111 19.06 54.86 -37.04
CA SER A 111 19.10 55.74 -35.85
C SER A 111 19.53 55.06 -34.55
N SER A 112 20.29 55.69 -33.65
CA SER A 112 21.23 56.80 -33.68
C SER A 112 21.86 56.79 -32.28
N SER A 113 23.16 57.07 -32.21
CA SER A 113 23.92 57.30 -30.99
C SER A 113 23.35 58.44 -30.14
N GLU A 114 23.31 58.29 -28.82
CA GLU A 114 23.58 59.42 -27.92
C GLU A 114 24.08 58.97 -26.54
N LEU A 115 25.20 59.58 -26.14
CA LEU A 115 25.83 59.52 -24.84
C LEU A 115 25.00 60.27 -23.79
N THR A 116 25.01 59.81 -22.53
CA THR A 116 25.23 60.74 -21.40
C THR A 116 25.85 60.05 -20.18
N ASN A 117 26.99 60.62 -19.78
CA ASN A 117 27.64 60.64 -18.47
C ASN A 117 26.72 60.93 -17.27
N LYS A 118 26.94 60.21 -16.15
CA LYS A 118 26.93 60.74 -14.76
C LYS A 118 27.43 59.63 -13.81
N SER A 119 28.68 59.68 -13.33
CA SER A 119 29.20 60.42 -12.16
C SER A 119 28.96 59.71 -10.81
N ASN A 120 30.06 59.15 -10.32
CA ASN A 120 30.52 58.80 -8.98
C ASN A 120 29.67 59.21 -7.75
N ASN A 121 29.57 58.28 -6.79
CA ASN A 121 30.00 58.56 -5.41
C ASN A 121 30.53 57.29 -4.74
N ILE A 122 31.72 57.45 -4.17
CA ILE A 122 32.47 56.54 -3.32
C ILE A 122 32.18 56.98 -1.89
N GLU A 123 31.81 56.06 -1.01
CA GLU A 123 32.04 56.25 0.43
C GLU A 123 32.50 54.93 1.05
N LEU A 124 33.61 55.07 1.77
CA LEU A 124 34.49 54.07 2.33
C LEU A 124 34.41 54.24 3.85
N ALA A 125 34.16 53.19 4.62
CA ALA A 125 34.53 53.15 6.03
C ALA A 125 34.76 51.70 6.48
N ASP A 126 35.99 51.49 6.91
CA ASP A 126 36.59 50.28 7.46
C ASP A 126 35.92 49.80 8.76
N THR A 127 36.08 48.52 9.10
CA THR A 127 37.09 48.09 10.11
C THR A 127 36.91 46.61 10.48
N GLN A 128 38.03 45.90 10.42
CA GLN A 128 38.28 44.51 10.81
C GLN A 128 38.17 44.27 12.32
N LYS A 129 37.84 43.03 12.75
CA LYS A 129 38.73 42.26 13.64
C LYS A 129 38.42 40.76 13.67
N GLN A 130 39.46 39.99 13.34
CA GLN A 130 39.71 38.59 13.72
C GLN A 130 39.81 38.49 15.28
N THR A 131 39.84 37.36 15.98
CA THR A 131 40.38 36.01 15.69
C THR A 131 39.98 35.06 16.84
N ASN A 132 39.81 33.78 16.49
CA ASN A 132 40.29 32.54 17.13
C ASN A 132 40.00 32.09 18.59
N GLU A 133 39.57 30.82 18.62
CA GLU A 133 40.06 29.66 19.41
C GLU A 133 40.04 29.73 20.94
N LYS A 134 39.44 28.71 21.57
CA LYS A 134 40.19 27.64 22.27
C LYS A 134 39.28 26.50 22.76
N ILE A 135 39.63 25.30 22.31
CA ILE A 135 39.23 23.96 22.81
C ILE A 135 40.06 23.64 24.06
N VAL A 136 39.51 22.77 24.95
CA VAL A 136 40.13 21.81 25.92
C VAL A 136 39.20 21.76 27.15
N SER A 137 38.41 20.68 27.33
CA SER A 137 38.69 19.46 28.12
C SER A 137 38.95 19.77 29.62
N SER A 138 38.60 18.97 30.61
CA SER A 138 38.03 17.63 30.80
C SER A 138 37.87 17.46 32.32
N SER A 139 37.04 16.48 32.73
CA SER A 139 37.10 15.70 33.99
C SER A 139 37.04 16.44 35.33
N ASP A 140 36.07 16.06 36.16
CA ASP A 140 36.37 15.28 37.36
C ASP A 140 35.14 14.57 37.94
N GLU A 141 35.40 13.35 38.38
CA GLU A 141 34.54 12.40 39.07
C GLU A 141 34.12 12.92 40.46
N SER A 142 32.98 12.46 40.98
CA SER A 142 32.94 11.77 42.28
C SER A 142 31.53 11.42 42.78
N ASN A 143 31.45 10.20 43.30
CA ASN A 143 30.71 9.73 44.48
C ASN A 143 29.18 9.53 44.45
N ILE A 144 28.81 8.24 44.38
CA ILE A 144 28.17 7.44 45.47
C ILE A 144 27.22 8.19 46.40
N SER A 145 25.94 7.81 46.42
CA SER A 145 25.31 7.13 47.57
C SER A 145 23.84 6.80 47.32
N ASP A 146 23.47 5.58 47.74
CA ASP A 146 22.10 5.13 47.96
C ASP A 146 21.36 6.04 48.95
N ASN A 147 20.06 6.25 48.73
CA ASN A 147 19.08 6.18 49.82
C ASN A 147 17.64 6.07 49.32
N THR A 148 17.02 5.00 49.77
CA THR A 148 15.59 4.71 49.91
C THR A 148 14.85 5.85 50.62
N SER A 149 13.64 6.21 50.18
CA SER A 149 12.51 6.40 51.09
C SER A 149 11.18 6.51 50.32
N GLU A 150 10.24 5.71 50.79
CA GLU A 150 8.81 5.85 50.58
C GLU A 150 8.34 7.23 51.02
N THR A 151 7.38 7.81 50.30
CA THR A 151 6.36 8.64 50.95
C THR A 151 5.05 8.53 50.19
N GLU A 152 4.08 7.89 50.85
CA GLU A 152 2.66 7.98 50.55
C GLU A 152 2.20 9.43 50.63
N ALA A 153 1.43 9.89 49.65
CA ALA A 153 0.59 11.07 49.80
C ALA A 153 -0.73 10.86 49.04
N LYS A 154 -1.75 10.47 49.80
CA LYS A 154 -3.16 10.60 49.45
C LYS A 154 -3.45 12.04 49.01
N LYS A 155 -4.16 12.20 47.90
CA LYS A 155 -4.95 13.40 47.65
C LYS A 155 -6.25 13.02 46.95
N GLU A 156 -7.31 12.99 47.76
CA GLU A 156 -8.69 13.25 47.35
C GLU A 156 -8.74 14.56 46.56
N ILE A 157 -9.35 14.53 45.37
CA ILE A 157 -10.02 15.70 44.80
C ILE A 157 -11.34 15.21 44.16
N ASP A 158 -12.39 15.85 44.65
CA ASP A 158 -13.79 15.70 44.31
C ASP A 158 -14.15 15.91 42.84
N ASP A 159 -15.14 15.12 42.43
CA ASP A 159 -16.30 15.47 41.61
C ASP A 159 -16.28 16.80 40.84
N LYS A 160 -16.26 16.67 39.50
CA LYS A 160 -17.15 17.49 38.66
C LYS A 160 -17.56 16.76 37.37
N LYS A 161 -18.83 16.35 37.47
CA LYS A 161 -19.78 15.83 36.49
C LYS A 161 -19.97 16.82 35.33
N ASP A 162 -19.65 16.38 34.10
CA ASP A 162 -20.20 16.93 32.87
C ASP A 162 -20.35 15.80 31.83
N THR A 163 -21.51 15.15 31.86
CA THR A 163 -21.91 14.13 30.89
C THR A 163 -22.67 14.79 29.76
N ASN A 164 -22.00 14.99 28.62
CA ASN A 164 -22.64 15.37 27.37
C ASN A 164 -23.00 14.07 26.62
N ILE A 165 -24.26 13.64 26.77
CA ILE A 165 -24.81 12.42 26.16
C ILE A 165 -24.96 12.66 24.66
N LYS A 166 -24.06 12.06 23.87
CA LYS A 166 -24.18 11.93 22.41
C LYS A 166 -25.09 10.73 22.12
N LYS A 167 -26.17 10.94 21.37
CA LYS A 167 -27.14 9.91 20.96
C LYS A 167 -26.44 8.77 20.22
N GLU A 168 -26.35 7.61 20.85
CA GLU A 168 -26.07 6.33 20.20
C GLU A 168 -27.35 5.79 19.56
N SER A 169 -27.27 5.38 18.29
CA SER A 169 -28.33 4.63 17.64
C SER A 169 -28.38 3.22 18.24
N LYS A 170 -29.48 2.89 18.90
CA LYS A 170 -29.78 1.52 19.32
C LYS A 170 -29.94 0.64 18.07
N VAL A 171 -28.92 -0.16 17.77
CA VAL A 171 -29.04 -1.35 16.93
C VAL A 171 -29.40 -2.50 17.87
N ASN A 172 -30.51 -3.19 17.60
CA ASN A 172 -31.00 -4.31 18.40
C ASN A 172 -29.96 -5.45 18.42
N ALA A 173 -29.45 -5.76 19.60
CA ALA A 173 -28.56 -6.88 19.87
C ALA A 173 -29.36 -8.10 20.35
N GLU A 174 -30.03 -8.80 19.44
CA GLU A 174 -30.66 -10.10 19.70
C GLU A 174 -30.07 -11.16 18.76
N ASN A 175 -28.96 -11.77 19.21
CA ASN A 175 -28.47 -13.14 18.93
C ASN A 175 -26.92 -13.20 18.99
N ASN A 176 -26.35 -13.03 20.19
CA ASN A 176 -24.92 -13.17 20.42
C ASN A 176 -24.58 -14.57 20.95
N ASN A 177 -24.67 -15.60 20.11
CA ASN A 177 -23.92 -16.83 20.35
C ASN A 177 -22.48 -16.59 19.84
N PRO A 178 -21.46 -16.50 20.72
CA PRO A 178 -20.11 -16.11 20.34
C PRO A 178 -19.40 -17.09 19.39
N ASN A 179 -19.96 -18.29 19.19
CA ASN A 179 -19.40 -19.32 18.30
C ASN A 179 -20.10 -19.42 16.94
N ASN A 180 -21.14 -18.61 16.68
CA ASN A 180 -21.83 -18.64 15.39
C ASN A 180 -21.20 -17.60 14.44
N ILE A 181 -20.11 -17.99 13.80
CA ILE A 181 -19.76 -17.42 12.50
C ILE A 181 -20.97 -17.69 11.58
N PRO A 182 -21.58 -16.66 10.96
CA PRO A 182 -22.75 -16.85 10.11
C PRO A 182 -22.43 -17.87 9.00
N SER A 183 -23.09 -19.03 9.03
CA SER A 183 -22.96 -20.03 7.98
C SER A 183 -23.69 -19.54 6.72
N ASP A 184 -22.96 -19.12 5.69
CA ASP A 184 -23.47 -18.73 4.36
C ASP A 184 -24.60 -17.68 4.30
N GLY A 185 -24.85 -16.98 5.41
CA GLY A 185 -25.82 -15.89 5.48
C GLY A 185 -25.27 -14.60 4.86
N GLN A 186 -26.17 -13.67 4.50
CA GLN A 186 -25.78 -12.30 4.15
C GLN A 186 -24.99 -11.69 5.33
N ILE A 187 -23.68 -11.58 5.18
CA ILE A 187 -22.82 -10.89 6.14
C ILE A 187 -23.22 -9.41 6.12
N ASN A 188 -23.64 -8.89 7.26
CA ASN A 188 -23.87 -7.46 7.41
C ASN A 188 -22.52 -6.76 7.57
N TYR A 189 -22.26 -5.73 6.77
CA TYR A 189 -21.03 -4.95 6.84
C TYR A 189 -21.28 -3.57 7.47
N ILE A 190 -20.36 -3.15 8.32
CA ILE A 190 -20.33 -1.84 8.96
C ILE A 190 -19.23 -1.02 8.27
N SER A 191 -19.57 0.20 7.85
CA SER A 191 -18.59 1.16 7.32
C SER A 191 -18.03 2.03 8.45
N ASP A 192 -16.72 2.28 8.41
CA ASP A 192 -16.04 3.16 9.36
C ASP A 192 -14.90 3.91 8.65
N SER A 193 -14.24 4.82 9.37
CA SER A 193 -13.15 5.62 8.84
C SER A 193 -12.10 6.02 9.88
N LEU A 194 -10.89 6.29 9.39
CA LEU A 194 -9.78 6.86 10.15
C LEU A 194 -9.41 8.25 9.62
N LYS A 195 -8.67 9.02 10.43
CA LYS A 195 -8.13 10.36 10.07
C LYS A 195 -9.15 11.29 9.45
N ASP A 196 -10.25 11.51 10.17
CA ASP A 196 -11.32 12.43 9.74
C ASP A 196 -11.93 12.07 8.37
N GLY A 197 -11.98 10.78 8.03
CA GLY A 197 -12.60 10.29 6.79
C GLY A 197 -11.64 10.06 5.62
N ASN A 198 -10.34 10.24 5.83
CA ASN A 198 -9.33 10.02 4.78
C ASN A 198 -9.12 8.55 4.42
N ILE A 199 -9.45 7.64 5.33
CA ILE A 199 -9.44 6.20 5.05
C ILE A 199 -10.81 5.68 5.36
N LYS A 200 -11.42 5.05 4.36
CA LYS A 200 -12.74 4.44 4.44
C LYS A 200 -12.58 2.94 4.27
N PHE A 201 -13.34 2.19 5.04
CA PHE A 201 -13.32 0.73 4.98
C PHE A 201 -14.66 0.21 5.47
N ALA A 202 -14.93 -1.05 5.16
CA ALA A 202 -16.07 -1.78 5.67
C ALA A 202 -15.62 -3.13 6.21
N TYR A 203 -16.23 -3.58 7.30
CA TYR A 203 -15.90 -4.84 7.97
C TYR A 203 -17.16 -5.57 8.44
N PRO A 204 -17.13 -6.90 8.59
CA PRO A 204 -18.30 -7.65 9.05
C PRO A 204 -18.76 -7.24 10.45
N SER A 205 -20.07 -7.15 10.66
CA SER A 205 -20.67 -6.67 11.91
C SER A 205 -20.42 -7.55 13.13
N PHE A 206 -19.93 -8.78 12.94
CA PHE A 206 -19.55 -9.69 14.01
C PHE A 206 -18.13 -9.42 14.56
N PHE A 207 -17.37 -8.52 13.93
CA PHE A 207 -16.13 -7.99 14.50
C PHE A 207 -16.42 -6.85 15.46
N ASN A 208 -15.82 -6.90 16.63
CA ASN A 208 -15.91 -5.84 17.63
C ASN A 208 -14.66 -4.98 17.59
N ILE A 209 -14.82 -3.66 17.78
CA ILE A 209 -13.70 -2.74 17.95
C ILE A 209 -13.03 -3.06 19.29
N SER A 210 -11.82 -3.57 19.24
CA SER A 210 -10.99 -3.85 20.42
C SER A 210 -10.14 -2.65 20.83
N ASP A 211 -9.68 -1.86 19.85
CA ASP A 211 -8.90 -0.65 20.07
C ASP A 211 -9.04 0.28 18.85
N LYS A 212 -9.04 1.60 19.07
CA LYS A 212 -9.18 2.60 18.01
C LYS A 212 -8.51 3.91 18.39
N THR A 213 -7.69 4.41 17.49
CA THR A 213 -7.13 5.77 17.51
C THR A 213 -7.43 6.47 16.18
N ASN A 214 -6.88 7.67 15.99
CA ASN A 214 -6.94 8.35 14.69
C ASN A 214 -6.05 7.67 13.64
N GLU A 215 -5.07 6.86 14.05
CA GLU A 215 -4.08 6.27 13.15
C GLU A 215 -4.31 4.78 12.88
N TYR A 216 -5.02 4.08 13.75
CA TYR A 216 -5.32 2.66 13.57
C TYR A 216 -6.64 2.26 14.21
N ILE A 217 -7.15 1.11 13.78
CA ILE A 217 -8.26 0.40 14.40
C ILE A 217 -7.94 -1.09 14.43
N ASN A 218 -8.18 -1.72 15.57
CA ASN A 218 -8.06 -3.16 15.76
C ASN A 218 -9.43 -3.74 16.08
N LEU A 219 -9.85 -4.69 15.26
CA LEU A 219 -11.12 -5.39 15.34
C LEU A 219 -10.85 -6.85 15.69
N LYS A 220 -11.69 -7.47 16.52
CA LYS A 220 -11.59 -8.89 16.89
C LYS A 220 -12.95 -9.57 16.93
N THR A 221 -12.98 -10.85 16.59
CA THR A 221 -14.13 -11.71 16.88
C THR A 221 -14.30 -11.89 18.39
N ASN A 222 -15.49 -12.32 18.83
CA ASN A 222 -15.80 -12.51 20.26
C ASN A 222 -14.85 -13.50 20.95
N ASN A 223 -14.45 -14.55 20.23
CA ASN A 223 -13.51 -15.58 20.67
C ASN A 223 -12.03 -15.21 20.37
N SER A 224 -11.76 -14.06 19.76
CA SER A 224 -10.42 -13.56 19.42
C SER A 224 -9.58 -14.47 18.52
N ASP A 225 -10.22 -15.39 17.79
CA ASP A 225 -9.56 -16.29 16.83
C ASP A 225 -9.23 -15.59 15.49
N ALA A 226 -9.93 -14.51 15.19
CA ALA A 226 -9.71 -13.69 14.01
C ALA A 226 -9.65 -12.19 14.38
N SER A 227 -8.85 -11.46 13.61
CA SER A 227 -8.66 -10.04 13.80
C SER A 227 -8.52 -9.29 12.48
N ILE A 228 -8.93 -8.03 12.49
CA ILE A 228 -8.66 -7.09 11.40
C ILE A 228 -7.93 -5.90 12.03
N SER A 229 -6.73 -5.59 11.56
CA SER A 229 -6.01 -4.38 11.93
C SER A 229 -5.91 -3.48 10.71
N ILE A 230 -6.39 -2.26 10.81
CA ILE A 230 -6.26 -1.25 9.75
C ILE A 230 -5.39 -0.14 10.31
N THR A 231 -4.30 0.16 9.62
CA THR A 231 -3.31 1.14 10.06
C THR A 231 -3.07 2.14 8.96
N SER A 232 -2.93 3.40 9.35
CA SER A 232 -2.51 4.47 8.47
C SER A 232 -1.20 5.07 8.95
N SER A 233 -0.11 4.70 8.28
CA SER A 233 1.19 5.27 8.59
C SER A 233 1.35 6.64 7.91
N ASN A 234 1.04 7.71 8.64
CA ASN A 234 1.53 9.05 8.29
C ASN A 234 2.94 9.29 8.86
N ASN A 235 3.29 8.55 9.91
CA ASN A 235 4.49 8.77 10.70
C ASN A 235 5.41 7.56 10.54
N LEU A 236 6.10 7.49 9.40
CA LEU A 236 7.40 6.85 9.43
C LEU A 236 8.25 7.58 10.48
N PRO A 237 8.96 6.87 11.37
CA PRO A 237 9.89 7.53 12.28
C PRO A 237 10.83 8.43 11.47
N SER A 238 10.92 9.69 11.90
CA SER A 238 11.72 10.74 11.25
C SER A 238 13.10 10.20 10.86
N GLY A 239 13.34 10.02 9.55
CA GLY A 239 14.60 9.47 9.02
C GLY A 239 14.47 8.19 8.19
N SER A 240 13.32 7.51 8.17
CA SER A 240 13.09 6.39 7.23
C SER A 240 12.85 6.93 5.82
N LYS A 241 13.69 6.50 4.87
CA LYS A 241 13.74 7.07 3.51
C LYS A 241 12.56 6.69 2.62
N ASN A 242 11.81 5.62 2.93
CA ASN A 242 10.64 5.18 2.16
C ASN A 242 9.79 4.16 2.95
N ALA A 243 8.46 4.28 2.98
CA ALA A 243 7.59 3.30 3.63
C ALA A 243 7.71 1.93 2.96
N LYS A 244 7.96 1.94 1.65
CA LYS A 244 8.18 0.74 0.83
C LYS A 244 9.43 -0.02 1.26
N GLU A 245 10.53 0.66 1.59
CA GLU A 245 11.76 0.02 2.08
C GLU A 245 11.54 -0.65 3.44
N LYS A 246 10.89 0.07 4.36
CA LYS A 246 10.52 -0.49 5.67
C LYS A 246 9.67 -1.74 5.48
N TYR A 247 8.69 -1.70 4.58
CA TYR A 247 7.83 -2.84 4.31
C TYR A 247 8.58 -4.02 3.69
N ASN A 248 9.40 -3.77 2.67
CA ASN A 248 10.25 -4.81 2.08
C ASN A 248 11.14 -5.48 3.13
N SER A 249 11.69 -4.69 4.09
CA SER A 249 12.46 -5.27 5.19
C SER A 249 11.63 -6.19 6.11
N THR A 250 10.33 -5.89 6.31
CA THR A 250 9.41 -6.76 7.03
C THR A 250 9.15 -8.04 6.25
N ILE A 251 8.96 -7.96 4.92
CA ILE A 251 8.82 -9.14 4.06
C ILE A 251 10.08 -10.01 4.13
N ASP A 252 11.27 -9.41 4.08
CA ASP A 252 12.53 -10.15 4.13
C ASP A 252 12.72 -10.84 5.49
N LYS A 253 12.35 -10.19 6.59
CA LYS A 253 12.29 -10.83 7.92
C LYS A 253 11.29 -11.97 7.96
N LEU A 254 10.08 -11.75 7.44
CA LEU A 254 9.08 -12.80 7.35
C LEU A 254 9.62 -14.00 6.55
N LYS A 255 10.29 -13.76 5.40
CA LYS A 255 10.91 -14.80 4.56
C LYS A 255 12.01 -15.57 5.29
N GLN A 256 12.76 -14.90 6.16
CA GLN A 256 13.78 -15.55 6.99
C GLN A 256 13.15 -16.41 8.10
N GLU A 257 12.00 -15.99 8.63
CA GLU A 257 11.31 -16.65 9.74
C GLU A 257 10.32 -17.75 9.30
N ASN A 258 9.77 -17.68 8.08
CA ASN A 258 8.68 -18.55 7.65
C ASN A 258 8.93 -19.12 6.24
N ALA A 259 8.75 -20.43 6.11
CA ALA A 259 8.90 -21.14 4.83
C ALA A 259 7.72 -20.93 3.87
N GLU A 260 6.54 -20.52 4.36
CA GLU A 260 5.31 -20.38 3.56
C GLU A 260 4.85 -18.92 3.47
N ILE A 261 5.56 -18.11 2.69
CA ILE A 261 5.14 -16.74 2.38
C ILE A 261 4.73 -16.62 0.92
N GLY A 262 3.51 -16.14 0.74
CA GLY A 262 3.05 -15.60 -0.52
C GLY A 262 3.31 -14.10 -0.56
N TYR A 263 3.90 -13.62 -1.66
CA TYR A 263 4.06 -12.19 -1.92
C TYR A 263 3.69 -11.88 -3.35
N LYS A 264 2.88 -10.82 -3.55
CA LYS A 264 2.47 -10.37 -4.86
C LYS A 264 2.38 -8.84 -4.89
N ASN A 265 3.06 -8.22 -5.85
CA ASN A 265 2.79 -6.83 -6.22
C ASN A 265 1.56 -6.80 -7.13
N LEU A 266 0.53 -6.07 -6.73
CA LEU A 266 -0.66 -5.85 -7.54
C LEU A 266 -0.47 -4.64 -8.46
N SER A 267 0.27 -3.62 -7.99
CA SER A 267 0.65 -2.45 -8.78
C SER A 267 1.95 -1.81 -8.23
N LYS A 268 2.41 -0.70 -8.82
CA LYS A 268 3.53 0.10 -8.27
C LYS A 268 3.24 0.63 -6.86
N ARG A 269 1.95 0.77 -6.53
CA ARG A 269 1.43 1.37 -5.30
C ARG A 269 0.69 0.38 -4.42
N GLU A 270 0.70 -0.91 -4.75
CA GLU A 270 -0.06 -1.90 -4.00
C GLU A 270 0.63 -3.27 -3.95
N SER A 271 0.70 -3.84 -2.76
CA SER A 271 1.30 -5.15 -2.54
C SER A 271 0.53 -5.95 -1.49
N VAL A 272 0.43 -7.26 -1.74
CA VAL A 272 -0.18 -8.23 -0.84
C VAL A 272 0.88 -9.22 -0.34
N VAL A 273 0.82 -9.52 0.95
CA VAL A 273 1.63 -10.56 1.61
C VAL A 273 0.70 -11.50 2.36
N THR A 274 0.92 -12.79 2.21
CA THR A 274 0.22 -13.83 2.97
C THR A 274 1.22 -14.73 3.66
N TRP A 275 0.98 -15.08 4.92
CA TRP A 275 1.84 -16.01 5.65
C TRP A 275 1.04 -16.82 6.66
N ARG A 276 1.57 -17.97 7.07
CA ARG A 276 1.01 -18.80 8.14
C ARG A 276 1.90 -18.78 9.36
N LYS A 277 1.29 -18.65 10.55
CA LYS A 277 1.99 -18.70 11.83
C LYS A 277 1.03 -19.14 12.93
N ASP A 278 1.44 -20.13 13.73
CA ASP A 278 0.70 -20.62 14.91
C ASP A 278 -0.76 -21.04 14.60
N GLY A 279 -0.98 -21.71 13.46
CA GLY A 279 -2.32 -22.15 13.03
C GLY A 279 -3.22 -21.03 12.48
N LEU A 280 -2.69 -19.81 12.36
CA LEU A 280 -3.37 -18.67 11.76
C LEU A 280 -2.80 -18.38 10.37
N VAL A 281 -3.69 -17.97 9.47
CA VAL A 281 -3.36 -17.35 8.19
C VAL A 281 -3.46 -15.85 8.37
N TYR A 282 -2.47 -15.15 7.82
CA TYR A 282 -2.41 -13.69 7.79
C TYR A 282 -2.47 -13.23 6.35
N TYR A 283 -3.32 -12.24 6.08
CA TYR A 283 -3.42 -11.54 4.82
C TYR A 283 -3.17 -10.06 5.07
N GLN A 284 -2.12 -9.50 4.46
CA GLN A 284 -1.82 -8.08 4.55
C GLN A 284 -1.87 -7.44 3.17
N CYS A 285 -2.64 -6.36 3.06
CA CYS A 285 -2.63 -5.47 1.90
C CYS A 285 -2.03 -4.12 2.28
N ASN A 286 -1.20 -3.58 1.41
CA ASN A 286 -0.54 -2.28 1.60
C ASN A 286 -0.77 -1.42 0.37
N ARG A 287 -1.19 -0.18 0.60
CA ARG A 287 -1.34 0.85 -0.43
C ARG A 287 -0.42 2.01 -0.13
N TYR A 288 0.43 2.32 -1.09
CA TYR A 288 1.41 3.39 -1.00
C TYR A 288 0.91 4.65 -1.69
N ASP A 289 1.32 5.81 -1.22
CA ASP A 289 1.18 7.04 -2.00
C ASP A 289 2.09 7.03 -3.25
N ASN A 290 1.96 8.03 -4.12
CA ASN A 290 2.78 8.14 -5.34
C ASN A 290 4.29 8.23 -5.06
N LYS A 291 4.68 8.62 -3.84
CA LYS A 291 6.09 8.81 -3.46
C LYS A 291 6.64 7.60 -2.69
N GLY A 292 5.81 6.61 -2.36
CA GLY A 292 6.16 5.56 -1.40
C GLY A 292 6.31 6.05 0.04
N THR A 293 6.05 7.32 0.33
CA THR A 293 6.31 7.92 1.65
C THR A 293 5.27 7.57 2.70
N LYS A 294 4.05 7.27 2.27
CA LYS A 294 2.95 6.86 3.14
C LYS A 294 2.48 5.47 2.75
N CYS A 295 2.06 4.70 3.75
CA CYS A 295 1.49 3.38 3.57
C CYS A 295 0.25 3.24 4.45
N ASP A 296 -0.89 3.03 3.80
CA ASP A 296 -2.12 2.60 4.45
C ASP A 296 -2.22 1.08 4.25
N SER A 297 -2.50 0.36 5.32
CA SER A 297 -2.55 -1.10 5.28
C SER A 297 -3.71 -1.65 6.06
N PHE A 298 -4.14 -2.84 5.66
CA PHE A 298 -4.95 -3.69 6.52
C PHE A 298 -4.34 -5.09 6.61
N VAL A 299 -4.50 -5.70 7.77
CA VAL A 299 -4.07 -7.06 8.08
C VAL A 299 -5.30 -7.81 8.59
N VAL A 300 -5.61 -8.95 7.98
CA VAL A 300 -6.63 -9.88 8.46
C VAL A 300 -5.91 -11.13 8.94
N SER A 301 -6.17 -11.57 10.16
CA SER A 301 -5.71 -12.86 10.69
C SER A 301 -6.90 -13.75 10.98
N TYR A 302 -6.82 -15.04 10.65
CA TYR A 302 -7.91 -15.99 10.86
C TYR A 302 -7.39 -17.43 10.95
N PRO A 303 -8.15 -18.38 11.54
CA PRO A 303 -7.76 -19.78 11.58
C PRO A 303 -7.65 -20.40 10.18
N ASP A 304 -6.62 -21.24 9.97
CA ASP A 304 -6.45 -22.05 8.75
C ASP A 304 -7.74 -22.76 8.33
N SER A 305 -8.42 -23.38 9.30
CA SER A 305 -9.64 -24.15 9.09
C SER A 305 -10.83 -23.32 8.54
N GLN A 306 -10.71 -21.99 8.52
CA GLN A 306 -11.72 -21.04 8.07
C GLN A 306 -11.28 -20.28 6.81
N GLU A 307 -10.24 -20.72 6.10
CA GLU A 307 -9.68 -20.00 4.95
C GLU A 307 -10.71 -19.69 3.85
N HIS A 308 -11.56 -20.66 3.50
CA HIS A 308 -12.62 -20.44 2.50
C HIS A 308 -13.62 -19.36 2.92
N TYR A 309 -13.95 -19.27 4.21
CA TYR A 309 -14.91 -18.29 4.72
C TYR A 309 -14.33 -16.87 4.71
N TYR A 310 -13.05 -16.71 5.06
CA TYR A 310 -12.42 -15.41 5.11
C TYR A 310 -12.04 -14.84 3.75
N TYR A 311 -11.98 -15.67 2.70
CA TYR A 311 -11.68 -15.20 1.35
C TYR A 311 -12.64 -14.09 0.89
N ASP A 312 -13.94 -14.32 1.01
CA ASP A 312 -14.97 -13.35 0.59
C ASP A 312 -14.94 -12.09 1.47
N ILE A 313 -14.66 -12.25 2.77
CA ILE A 313 -14.50 -11.12 3.70
C ILE A 313 -13.32 -10.25 3.30
N ILE A 314 -12.17 -10.87 3.02
CA ILE A 314 -10.95 -10.17 2.61
C ILE A 314 -11.18 -9.43 1.30
N GLN A 315 -11.82 -10.08 0.32
CA GLN A 315 -12.14 -9.45 -0.95
C GLN A 315 -13.07 -8.25 -0.75
N TYR A 316 -14.11 -8.39 0.07
CA TYR A 316 -15.01 -7.28 0.38
C TYR A 316 -14.31 -6.12 1.09
N ILE A 317 -13.45 -6.41 2.08
CA ILE A 317 -12.64 -5.39 2.77
C ILE A 317 -11.75 -4.69 1.76
N TYR A 318 -11.06 -5.44 0.89
CA TYR A 318 -10.17 -4.91 -0.14
C TYR A 318 -10.88 -3.94 -1.09
N ASP A 319 -12.06 -4.32 -1.58
CA ASP A 319 -12.86 -3.52 -2.51
C ASP A 319 -13.44 -2.24 -1.86
N ASN A 320 -13.67 -2.28 -0.54
CA ASN A 320 -14.19 -1.14 0.22
C ASN A 320 -13.09 -0.35 0.96
N PHE A 321 -11.85 -0.83 0.95
CA PHE A 321 -10.71 -0.11 1.48
C PHE A 321 -10.37 1.01 0.49
N SER A 322 -10.45 2.25 0.94
CA SER A 322 -10.15 3.43 0.12
C SER A 322 -9.32 4.41 0.93
N THR A 323 -8.29 4.95 0.28
CA THR A 323 -7.38 5.92 0.85
C THR A 323 -7.61 7.29 0.20
N SER A 324 -7.23 8.37 0.89
CA SER A 324 -7.26 9.73 0.34
C SER A 324 -6.49 9.88 -0.98
N SER A 325 -5.54 8.98 -1.23
CA SER A 325 -4.73 8.95 -2.44
C SER A 325 -5.43 8.32 -3.64
N ASP A 326 -6.55 7.62 -3.42
CA ASP A 326 -7.40 7.03 -4.46
C ASP A 326 -8.43 8.05 -5.00
N LEU A 327 -8.59 9.18 -4.32
CA LEU A 327 -9.58 10.22 -4.62
C LEU A 327 -9.04 11.39 -5.47
N LYS A 328 -7.78 11.32 -5.92
CA LYS A 328 -7.11 12.39 -6.69
C LYS A 328 -6.72 11.91 -8.07
#